data_AF-A0A0Q4LDJ1-F1
#
_entry.id   AF-A0A0Q4LDJ1-F1
#
_cell.length_a   1.000
_cell.length_b   1.000
_cell.length_c   1.000
_cell.angle_alpha   90.00
_cell.angle_beta   90.00
_cell.angle_gamma   90.00
#
_symmetry.space_group_name_H-M   'P 1'
#
loop_
_entity.id
_entity.type
_entity.pdbx_description
1 polymer ?
#
loop_
_entity_poly.entity_id
_entity_poly.type
_entity_poly.pdbx_seq_one_letter_code
_entity_poly.pdbx_strand_id
1 'polypeptide(L)'
;MRDAYGSGPLLEAIFQREPPQTLNAAVLAHIRARHAVDAANAENLIAAREPSPNEQYRLPPETLGYMLRGVFDGWRRAMDFTELAILTLGDRRLTPQARELLIASLERNVPA
;
A
#
# COMPACT_ATOMS: atom_id res chain seq x y z
N MET A 1 14.77 -14.73 -1.43
CA MET A 1 13.59 -14.25 -0.69
C MET A 1 13.82 -12.77 -0.46
N ARG A 2 13.27 -11.93 -1.35
CA ARG A 2 13.60 -10.51 -1.50
C ARG A 2 12.58 -9.70 -0.69
N ASP A 3 13.05 -8.71 0.05
CA ASP A 3 12.31 -7.94 1.05
C ASP A 3 11.01 -7.32 0.51
N ALA A 4 9.88 -8.02 0.70
CA ALA A 4 8.54 -7.46 0.54
C ALA A 4 8.09 -6.67 1.79
N TYR A 5 8.94 -6.53 2.81
CA TYR A 5 8.56 -6.11 4.17
C TYR A 5 9.29 -4.89 4.73
N GLY A 6 10.06 -4.15 3.92
CA GLY A 6 10.89 -3.03 4.41
C GLY A 6 10.11 -1.85 5.02
N SER A 7 8.85 -1.64 4.61
CA SER A 7 8.07 -0.49 5.06
C SER A 7 7.48 -0.65 6.47
N GLY A 8 7.19 -1.88 6.90
CA GLY A 8 6.56 -2.13 8.21
C GLY A 8 7.40 -1.67 9.40
N PRO A 9 8.67 -2.10 9.50
CA PRO A 9 9.58 -1.68 10.58
C PRO A 9 9.85 -0.17 10.58
N LEU A 10 9.94 0.45 9.40
CA LEU A 10 10.17 1.89 9.26
C LEU A 10 8.96 2.70 9.73
N LEU A 11 7.75 2.32 9.32
CA LEU A 11 6.53 2.98 9.78
C LEU A 11 6.39 2.89 11.30
N GLU A 12 6.59 1.71 11.88
CA GLU A 12 6.58 1.56 13.34
C GLU A 12 7.54 2.52 14.05
N ALA A 13 8.77 2.64 13.56
CA ALA A 13 9.75 3.58 14.11
C ALA A 13 9.30 5.05 13.99
N ILE A 14 8.63 5.43 12.89
CA ILE A 14 8.08 6.77 12.67
C ILE A 14 6.95 7.08 13.65
N PHE A 15 6.16 6.08 14.09
CA PHE A 15 4.93 6.30 14.87
C PHE A 15 5.07 5.99 16.38
N GLN A 16 6.02 5.18 16.83
CA GLN A 16 6.11 4.69 18.22
C GLN A 16 6.82 5.61 19.24
N ARG A 17 7.51 6.66 18.80
CA ARG A 17 8.42 7.46 19.67
C ARG A 17 7.76 8.56 20.54
N GLU A 18 6.44 8.74 20.44
CA GLU A 18 5.65 9.63 21.33
C GLU A 18 4.69 8.75 22.15
N PRO A 19 4.17 9.20 23.32
CA PRO A 19 3.25 8.38 24.09
C PRO A 19 2.11 7.88 23.19
N PRO A 20 1.59 6.66 23.39
CA PRO A 20 0.73 6.00 22.42
C PRO A 20 -0.56 6.81 22.21
N GLN A 21 -0.53 7.68 21.22
CA GLN A 21 -1.69 8.42 20.77
C GLN A 21 -2.56 7.41 20.05
N THR A 22 -3.80 7.24 20.52
CA THR A 22 -4.79 6.31 19.97
C THR A 22 -4.90 6.40 18.45
N LEU A 23 -4.67 7.60 17.89
CA LEU A 23 -4.63 7.85 16.46
C LEU A 23 -3.46 7.14 15.74
N ASN A 24 -2.23 7.19 16.26
CA ASN A 24 -1.07 6.53 15.64
C ASN A 24 -1.26 5.01 15.55
N ALA A 25 -1.77 4.42 16.63
CA ALA A 25 -2.08 2.98 16.67
C ALA A 25 -3.19 2.61 15.67
N ALA A 26 -4.25 3.42 15.59
CA ALA A 26 -5.33 3.21 14.63
C ALA A 26 -4.87 3.34 13.17
N VAL A 27 -4.02 4.33 12.87
CA VAL A 27 -3.44 4.56 11.55
C VAL A 27 -2.53 3.41 11.14
N LEU A 28 -1.63 2.97 12.03
CA LEU A 28 -0.78 1.78 11.79
C LEU A 28 -1.62 0.52 11.55
N ALA A 29 -2.67 0.30 12.34
CA ALA A 29 -3.58 -0.83 12.16
C ALA A 29 -4.28 -0.76 10.80
N HIS A 30 -4.72 0.43 10.38
CA HIS A 30 -5.36 0.64 9.09
C HIS A 30 -4.40 0.33 7.92
N ILE A 31 -3.17 0.84 7.96
CA ILE A 31 -2.14 0.58 6.94
C ILE A 31 -1.86 -0.92 6.84
N ARG A 32 -1.66 -1.60 7.99
CA ARG A 32 -1.43 -3.06 8.02
C ARG A 32 -2.60 -3.84 7.44
N ALA A 33 -3.83 -3.51 7.83
CA ALA A 33 -5.03 -4.17 7.30
C ALA A 33 -5.13 -3.98 5.79
N ARG A 34 -4.81 -2.78 5.28
CA ARG A 34 -4.84 -2.51 3.84
C ARG A 34 -3.78 -3.29 3.08
N HIS A 35 -2.53 -3.32 3.58
CA HIS A 35 -1.47 -4.12 2.99
C HIS A 35 -1.81 -5.62 2.96
N ALA A 36 -2.50 -6.15 3.99
CA ALA A 36 -2.93 -7.54 3.99
C ALA A 36 -3.98 -7.83 2.89
N VAL A 37 -4.95 -6.93 2.70
CA VAL A 37 -5.94 -7.03 1.60
C VAL A 37 -5.24 -6.95 0.24
N ASP A 38 -4.28 -6.04 0.09
CA ASP A 38 -3.52 -5.84 -1.14
C ASP A 38 -2.65 -7.06 -1.48
N ALA A 39 -2.03 -7.68 -0.47
CA ALA A 39 -1.30 -8.94 -0.61
C ALA A 39 -2.21 -10.09 -1.04
N ALA A 40 -3.37 -10.26 -0.39
CA ALA A 40 -4.35 -11.28 -0.77
C ALA A 40 -4.86 -11.10 -2.21
N ASN A 41 -5.08 -9.86 -2.65
CA ASN A 41 -5.48 -9.59 -4.04
C ASN A 41 -4.35 -9.92 -5.04
N ALA A 42 -3.08 -9.68 -4.67
CA ALA A 42 -1.94 -10.06 -5.49
C ALA A 42 -1.78 -11.58 -5.58
N GLU A 43 -1.97 -12.30 -4.48
CA GLU A 43 -1.98 -13.77 -4.44
C GLU A 43 -3.10 -14.34 -5.33
N ASN A 44 -4.29 -13.76 -5.27
CA ASN A 44 -5.40 -14.13 -6.16
C ASN A 44 -5.05 -13.94 -7.64
N LEU A 45 -4.33 -12.86 -8.00
CA LEU A 45 -3.84 -12.63 -9.36
C LEU A 45 -2.77 -13.64 -9.80
N ILE A 46 -1.91 -14.08 -8.88
CA ILE A 46 -0.90 -15.10 -9.14
C ILE A 46 -1.58 -16.45 -9.38
N ALA A 47 -2.48 -16.85 -8.48
CA ALA A 47 -3.24 -18.10 -8.60
C ALA A 47 -4.07 -18.14 -9.89
N ALA A 48 -4.68 -17.02 -10.26
CA ALA A 48 -5.39 -16.80 -11.52
C ALA A 48 -4.53 -17.06 -12.78
N ARG A 49 -3.19 -16.96 -12.68
CA ARG A 49 -2.25 -17.14 -13.78
C ARG A 49 -1.57 -18.50 -13.80
N GLU A 50 -1.73 -19.32 -12.77
CA GLU A 50 -1.13 -20.65 -12.75
C GLU A 50 -1.69 -21.51 -13.91
N PRO A 51 -0.81 -22.22 -14.64
CA PRO A 51 -1.23 -23.01 -15.80
C PRO A 51 -2.15 -24.14 -15.34
N SER A 52 -3.44 -24.04 -15.65
CA SER A 52 -4.38 -25.14 -15.51
C SER A 52 -4.29 -26.05 -16.75
N PRO A 53 -4.24 -27.39 -16.57
CA PRO A 53 -4.26 -28.33 -17.69
C PRO A 53 -5.58 -28.28 -18.48
N ASN A 54 -6.63 -27.64 -17.94
CA ASN A 54 -7.89 -27.43 -18.61
C ASN A 54 -8.00 -25.98 -19.11
N GLU A 55 -7.91 -25.78 -20.44
CA GLU A 55 -8.05 -24.47 -21.08
C GLU A 55 -9.37 -23.75 -20.76
N GLN A 56 -10.41 -24.49 -20.37
CA GLN A 56 -11.70 -23.97 -19.91
C GLN A 56 -11.63 -23.14 -18.61
N TYR A 57 -10.54 -23.28 -17.83
CA TYR A 57 -10.33 -22.51 -16.58
C TYR A 57 -9.43 -21.29 -16.78
N ARG A 58 -9.01 -21.00 -18.01
CA ARG A 58 -8.19 -19.82 -18.29
C ARG A 58 -9.06 -18.56 -18.18
N LEU A 59 -8.63 -17.60 -17.36
CA LEU A 59 -9.38 -16.36 -17.17
C LEU A 59 -9.52 -15.58 -18.47
N PRO A 60 -10.73 -15.09 -18.80
CA PRO A 60 -10.91 -14.15 -19.89
C PRO A 60 -10.02 -12.91 -19.74
N PRO A 61 -9.44 -12.39 -20.82
CA PRO A 61 -8.60 -11.19 -20.78
C PRO A 61 -9.27 -10.00 -20.10
N GLU A 62 -10.58 -9.84 -20.25
CA GLU A 62 -11.38 -8.78 -19.66
C GLU A 62 -11.42 -8.90 -18.14
N THR A 63 -11.62 -10.12 -17.63
CA THR A 63 -11.62 -10.42 -16.19
C THR A 63 -10.24 -10.16 -15.59
N LEU A 64 -9.18 -10.56 -16.28
CA LEU A 64 -7.81 -10.27 -15.85
C LEU A 64 -7.55 -8.76 -15.83
N GLY A 65 -8.00 -8.03 -16.85
CA GLY A 65 -7.89 -6.56 -16.91
C GLY A 65 -8.63 -5.87 -15.75
N TYR A 66 -9.82 -6.37 -15.40
CA TYR A 66 -10.59 -5.88 -14.25
C TYR A 66 -9.86 -6.12 -12.92
N MET A 67 -9.34 -7.34 -12.70
CA MET A 67 -8.59 -7.67 -11.48
C MET A 67 -7.32 -6.83 -11.34
N LEU A 68 -6.56 -6.65 -12.44
CA LEU A 68 -5.36 -5.82 -12.46
C LEU A 68 -5.68 -4.36 -12.10
N ARG A 69 -6.74 -3.79 -12.70
CA ARG A 69 -7.18 -2.43 -12.38
C ARG A 69 -7.53 -2.30 -10.89
N GLY A 70 -8.31 -3.24 -10.36
CA GLY A 70 -8.67 -3.26 -8.95
C GLY A 70 -7.46 -3.31 -8.00
N VAL A 71 -6.44 -4.10 -8.34
CA VAL A 71 -5.19 -4.18 -7.56
C VAL A 71 -4.41 -2.88 -7.63
N PHE A 72 -4.15 -2.34 -8.82
CA PHE A 72 -3.40 -1.09 -8.95
C PHE A 72 -4.11 0.11 -8.31
N ASP A 73 -5.43 0.20 -8.44
CA ASP A 73 -6.22 1.24 -7.79
C ASP A 73 -6.28 1.04 -6.27
N GLY A 74 -6.19 -0.21 -5.81
CA GLY A 74 -6.04 -0.55 -4.40
C GLY A 74 -4.72 -0.02 -3.83
N TRP A 75 -3.61 -0.30 -4.51
CA TRP A 75 -2.26 0.11 -4.13
C TRP A 75 -2.06 1.62 -4.17
N ARG A 76 -2.54 2.33 -5.21
CA ARG A 76 -2.43 3.80 -5.25
C ARG A 76 -3.09 4.45 -4.04
N ARG A 77 -4.34 4.07 -3.73
CA ARG A 77 -5.05 4.59 -2.56
C ARG A 77 -4.33 4.28 -1.24
N ALA A 78 -3.72 3.10 -1.12
CA ALA A 78 -2.96 2.73 0.06
C ALA A 78 -1.68 3.58 0.21
N MET A 79 -0.98 3.85 -0.89
CA MET A 79 0.19 4.73 -0.91
C MET A 79 -0.18 6.16 -0.54
N ASP A 80 -1.20 6.76 -1.18
CA ASP A 80 -1.60 8.14 -0.90
C ASP A 80 -1.99 8.34 0.58
N PHE A 81 -2.76 7.39 1.14
CA PHE A 81 -3.11 7.41 2.55
C PHE A 81 -1.87 7.31 3.46
N THR A 82 -0.93 6.42 3.13
CA THR A 82 0.29 6.23 3.92
C THR A 82 1.20 7.46 3.86
N GLU A 83 1.37 8.07 2.70
CA GLU A 83 2.15 9.31 2.52
C GLU A 83 1.54 10.47 3.30
N LEU A 84 0.21 10.64 3.25
CA LEU A 84 -0.52 11.62 4.07
C LEU A 84 -0.36 11.36 5.57
N ALA A 85 -0.44 10.10 6.00
CA ALA A 85 -0.25 9.71 7.40
C ALA A 85 1.17 10.06 7.88
N ILE A 86 2.19 9.78 7.07
CA ILE A 86 3.58 10.13 7.39
C ILE A 86 3.75 11.65 7.49
N LEU A 87 3.20 12.42 6.53
CA LEU A 87 3.30 13.88 6.54
C LEU A 87 2.58 14.53 7.72
N THR A 88 1.42 14.00 8.12
CA THR A 88 0.58 14.60 9.17
C THR A 88 1.03 14.24 10.57
N LEU A 89 1.48 13.00 10.79
CA LEU A 89 1.78 12.46 12.12
C LEU A 89 3.28 12.27 12.35
N GLY A 90 4.05 12.11 11.28
CA GLY A 90 5.50 11.98 11.30
C GLY A 90 6.25 13.30 11.07
N ASP A 91 5.54 14.42 10.89
CA ASP A 91 6.11 15.69 10.42
C ASP A 91 7.41 16.10 11.11
N ARG A 92 7.39 16.11 12.46
CA ARG A 92 8.53 16.54 13.29
C ARG A 92 9.75 15.61 13.19
N ARG A 93 9.59 14.45 12.54
CA ARG A 93 10.61 13.40 12.38
C ARG A 93 11.11 13.32 10.94
N LEU A 94 10.49 14.02 10.00
CA LEU A 94 10.94 14.05 8.61
C LEU A 94 12.06 15.06 8.45
N THR A 95 13.05 14.72 7.63
CA THR A 95 13.96 15.73 7.11
C THR A 95 13.21 16.63 6.12
N PRO A 96 13.63 17.89 5.92
CA PRO A 96 12.99 18.77 4.94
C PRO A 96 12.91 18.15 3.54
N GLN A 97 13.99 17.49 3.11
CA GLN A 97 14.04 16.80 1.82
C GLN A 97 13.06 15.61 1.74
N ALA A 98 12.93 14.80 2.79
CA ALA A 98 11.97 13.70 2.80
C ALA A 98 10.52 14.22 2.75
N ARG A 99 10.26 15.34 3.41
CA ARG A 99 8.96 16.01 3.38
C ARG A 99 8.61 16.51 1.98
N GLU A 100 9.54 17.18 1.30
CA GLU A 100 9.35 17.67 -0.07
C GLU A 100 9.08 16.52 -1.06
N LEU A 101 9.82 15.43 -0.95
CA LEU A 101 9.61 14.25 -1.80
C LEU A 101 8.21 13.64 -1.62
N LEU A 102 7.73 13.56 -0.37
CA LEU A 102 6.40 13.04 -0.06
C LEU A 102 5.29 13.97 -0.57
N ILE A 103 5.43 15.29 -0.39
CA ILE A 103 4.48 16.28 -0.92
C ILE A 103 4.41 16.18 -2.45
N ALA A 104 5.56 16.16 -3.12
CA ALA A 104 5.61 16.05 -4.57
C ALA A 104 5.05 14.71 -5.08
N SER A 105 5.14 13.63 -4.30
CA SER A 105 4.51 12.33 -4.62
C SER A 105 2.99 12.45 -4.62
N LEU A 106 2.42 13.02 -3.56
CA LEU A 106 0.97 13.24 -3.44
C LEU A 106 0.43 14.15 -4.53
N GLU A 107 1.12 15.24 -4.86
CA GLU A 107 0.72 16.17 -5.92
C GLU A 107 0.64 15.48 -7.30
N ARG A 108 1.51 14.50 -7.58
CA ARG A 108 1.46 13.71 -8.81
C ARG A 108 0.32 12.69 -8.85
N ASN A 109 -0.18 12.27 -7.68
CA ASN A 109 -1.19 11.23 -7.56
C ASN A 109 -2.62 11.79 -7.39
N VAL A 110 -2.81 13.12 -7.39
CA VAL A 110 -4.15 13.73 -7.34
C VAL A 110 -4.95 13.30 -8.58
N PRO A 111 -6.09 12.60 -8.43
CA PRO A 111 -6.93 12.27 -9.57
C PRO A 111 -7.47 13.54 -10.23
N ALA A 112 -7.39 13.61 -11.56
CA ALA A 112 -7.92 14.71 -12.37
C ALA A 112 -9.45 14.81 -12.30
#